data_AF-A0A7V0RJ08-F1
#
_entry.id   AF-A0A7V0RJ08-F1
#
_cell.length_a   1.000
_cell.length_b   1.000
_cell.length_c   1.000
_cell.angle_alpha   90.00
_cell.angle_beta   90.00
_cell.angle_gamma   90.00
#
_symmetry.space_group_name_H-M   'P 1'
#
loop_
_entity.id
_entity.type
_entity.pdbx_description
1 polymer ?
#
loop_
_entity_poly.entity_id
_entity_poly.type
_entity_poly.pdbx_seq_one_letter_code
_entity_poly.pdbx_strand_id
1 'polypeptide(L)'
;RKFSPGTMLLRHQIKTACVRGLNFFDMGAGDAHHKGEWCDVTTQLFENFIALEERGYLLTLPLAAVTAAKRNIKTRPGLWAFAQSVRRNLFGERRPKELPETA
;
A
#
# COMPACT_ATOMS: atom_id res chain seq x y z
N ARG A 1 -1.75 -3.32 16.54
CA ARG A 1 -1.89 -4.36 17.60
C ARG A 1 -0.49 -4.64 18.16
N LYS A 2 -0.33 -4.71 19.48
CA LYS A 2 0.97 -4.84 20.18
C LYS A 2 1.69 -6.16 19.87
N PHE A 3 0.96 -7.20 19.46
CA PHE A 3 1.48 -8.51 19.04
C PHE A 3 0.90 -8.88 17.66
N SER A 4 1.51 -8.34 16.61
CA SER A 4 1.18 -8.70 15.23
C SER A 4 2.15 -9.79 14.74
N PRO A 5 1.68 -10.97 14.32
CA PRO A 5 2.54 -12.00 13.74
C PRO A 5 3.40 -11.47 12.58
N GLY A 6 2.84 -10.56 11.77
CA GLY A 6 3.58 -9.93 10.67
C GLY A 6 4.76 -9.06 11.14
N THR A 7 4.58 -8.30 12.22
CA THR A 7 5.66 -7.45 12.79
C THR A 7 6.76 -8.31 13.40
N MET A 8 6.41 -9.43 14.04
CA MET A 8 7.39 -10.37 14.59
C MET A 8 8.21 -11.05 13.48
N LEU A 9 7.55 -11.47 12.40
CA LEU A 9 8.21 -12.05 11.24
C LEU A 9 9.17 -11.04 10.59
N LEU A 10 8.73 -9.80 10.37
CA LEU A 10 9.56 -8.74 9.79
C LEU A 10 10.85 -8.53 10.60
N ARG A 11 10.73 -8.45 11.93
CA ARG A 11 11.89 -8.32 12.82
C ARG A 11 12.86 -9.51 12.68
N HIS A 12 12.33 -10.72 12.54
CA HIS A 12 13.17 -11.92 12.35
C HIS A 12 13.90 -11.88 11.00
N GLN A 13 13.23 -11.43 9.93
CA GLN A 13 13.82 -11.28 8.60
C GLN A 13 14.96 -10.24 8.59
N ILE A 14 14.75 -9.08 9.19
CA ILE A 14 15.78 -8.03 9.31
C ILE A 14 16.98 -8.55 10.10
N LYS A 15 16.76 -9.18 11.27
CA LYS A 15 17.84 -9.78 12.07
C LYS A 15 18.65 -10.80 11.25
N THR A 16 17.96 -11.64 10.47
CA THR A 16 18.60 -12.64 9.62
C THR A 16 19.45 -11.99 8.52
N ALA A 17 18.98 -10.90 7.91
CA ALA A 17 19.74 -10.14 6.93
C ALA A 17 21.03 -9.54 7.53
N CYS A 18 20.95 -8.98 8.74
CA CYS A 18 22.13 -8.45 9.45
C CYS A 18 23.15 -9.55 9.76
N VAL A 19 22.71 -10.72 10.27
CA VAL A 19 23.61 -11.86 10.55
C VAL A 19 24.31 -12.36 9.27
N ARG A 20 23.65 -12.22 8.12
CA ARG A 20 24.22 -12.56 6.80
C ARG A 20 25.12 -11.47 6.22
N GLY A 21 25.35 -10.36 6.91
CA GLY A 21 26.18 -9.26 6.44
C GLY A 21 25.58 -8.46 5.28
N LEU A 22 24.24 -8.47 5.12
CA LEU A 22 23.58 -7.66 4.10
C LEU A 22 23.49 -6.20 4.55
N ASN A 23 23.77 -5.28 3.63
CA ASN A 23 23.79 -3.84 3.91
C ASN A 23 22.42 -3.15 3.72
N PHE A 24 21.49 -3.77 2.98
CA PHE A 24 20.20 -3.19 2.65
C PHE A 24 19.07 -4.21 2.84
N PHE A 25 17.92 -3.74 3.33
CA PHE A 25 16.70 -4.53 3.46
C PHE A 25 15.54 -3.79 2.76
N ASP A 26 15.11 -4.29 1.60
CA ASP A 26 14.03 -3.68 0.83
C ASP A 26 12.67 -4.28 1.24
N MET A 27 11.75 -3.42 1.71
CA MET A 27 10.39 -3.81 2.08
C MET A 27 9.40 -3.83 0.89
N GLY A 28 9.90 -3.59 -0.32
CA GLY A 28 9.14 -3.53 -1.56
C GLY A 28 8.21 -2.32 -1.64
N ALA A 29 7.39 -2.30 -2.69
CA ALA A 29 6.41 -1.24 -2.95
C ALA A 29 5.26 -1.23 -1.92
N GLY A 30 4.65 -0.06 -1.71
CA GLY A 30 3.44 0.12 -0.90
C GLY A 30 3.65 0.99 0.33
N ASP A 31 2.55 1.55 0.83
CA ASP A 31 2.52 2.53 1.92
C ASP A 31 1.82 1.92 3.15
N ALA A 32 2.58 1.14 3.91
CA ALA A 32 2.12 0.54 5.14
C ALA A 32 2.82 1.21 6.32
N HIS A 33 2.08 1.54 7.38
CA HIS A 33 2.59 2.29 8.53
C HIS A 33 3.91 1.72 9.10
N HIS A 34 4.01 0.39 9.18
CA HIS A 34 5.22 -0.27 9.68
C HIS A 34 6.46 -0.01 8.81
N LYS A 35 6.33 0.29 7.52
CA LYS A 35 7.50 0.62 6.68
C LYS A 35 8.17 1.91 7.13
N GLY A 36 7.40 2.91 7.55
CA GLY A 36 7.95 4.15 8.09
C GLY A 36 8.65 4.01 9.44
N GLU A 37 8.36 2.94 10.18
CA GLU A 37 9.04 2.65 11.47
C GLU A 37 10.41 1.97 11.28
N TRP A 38 10.61 1.26 10.16
CA TRP A 38 11.79 0.42 9.94
C TRP A 38 12.68 0.87 8.76
N CYS A 39 12.12 1.53 7.75
CA CYS A 39 12.89 2.06 6.62
C CYS A 39 13.37 3.48 6.93
N ASP A 40 14.68 3.67 6.89
CA ASP A 40 15.38 4.94 6.96
C ASP A 40 15.38 5.68 5.60
N VAL A 41 15.29 4.93 4.50
CA VAL A 41 15.23 5.47 3.13
C VAL A 41 13.85 5.25 2.52
N THR A 42 13.31 6.30 1.90
CA THR A 42 12.06 6.23 1.12
C THR A 42 12.35 6.46 -0.36
N THR A 43 12.09 5.45 -1.19
CA THR A 43 12.22 5.54 -2.65
C THR A 43 10.86 5.82 -3.28
N GLN A 44 10.75 6.91 -4.02
CA GLN A 44 9.55 7.22 -4.81
C GLN A 44 9.46 6.29 -6.02
N LEU A 45 8.35 5.57 -6.15
CA LEU A 45 8.06 4.73 -7.29
C LEU A 45 7.08 5.42 -8.24
N PHE A 46 7.31 5.25 -9.54
CA PHE A 46 6.51 5.85 -10.60
C PHE A 46 6.00 4.78 -11.56
N GLU A 47 4.75 4.91 -11.97
CA GLU A 47 4.17 4.11 -13.05
C GLU A 47 4.25 4.92 -14.35
N ASN A 48 4.85 4.35 -15.39
CA ASN A 48 5.03 5.01 -16.68
C ASN A 48 4.29 4.23 -17.78
N PHE A 49 3.55 4.96 -18.62
CA PHE A 49 2.85 4.41 -19.77
C PHE A 49 3.40 5.06 -21.04
N ILE A 50 4.14 4.28 -21.84
CA ILE A 50 4.81 4.77 -23.06
C ILE A 50 4.16 4.06 -24.25
N ALA A 51 3.62 4.83 -25.19
CA ALA A 51 3.14 4.31 -26.46
C ALA A 51 4.33 4.23 -27.43
N LEU A 52 4.61 3.02 -27.94
CA LEU A 52 5.67 2.81 -28.94
C LEU A 52 5.20 3.13 -30.37
N GLU A 53 3.88 3.23 -30.56
CA GLU A 53 3.22 3.59 -31.81
C GLU A 53 1.99 4.46 -31.52
N GLU A 54 1.52 5.22 -32.50
CA GLU A 54 0.41 6.18 -32.35
C GLU A 54 -0.89 5.54 -31.84
N ARG A 55 -1.25 4.35 -32.37
CA ARG A 55 -2.44 3.62 -31.89
C ARG A 55 -2.35 3.23 -30.41
N GLY A 56 -1.13 3.14 -29.86
CA GLY A 56 -0.88 2.85 -28.45
C GLY A 56 -1.42 3.94 -27.52
N TYR A 57 -1.58 5.18 -27.99
CA TYR A 57 -2.13 6.27 -27.20
C TYR A 57 -3.57 6.02 -26.74
N LEU A 58 -4.34 5.28 -27.53
CA LEU A 58 -5.71 4.89 -27.16
C LEU A 58 -5.75 4.07 -25.86
N LEU A 59 -4.67 3.37 -25.52
CA LEU A 59 -4.55 2.59 -24.29
C LEU A 59 -3.74 3.32 -23.21
N THR A 60 -2.62 3.95 -23.58
CA THR A 60 -1.70 4.55 -22.59
C THR A 60 -2.27 5.81 -21.95
N LEU A 61 -3.02 6.64 -22.70
CA LEU A 61 -3.62 7.85 -22.15
C LEU A 61 -4.68 7.56 -21.07
N PRO A 62 -5.67 6.66 -21.28
CA PRO A 62 -6.61 6.30 -20.22
C PRO A 62 -5.93 5.70 -18.99
N LEU A 63 -4.94 4.81 -19.18
CA LEU A 63 -4.22 4.21 -18.06
C LEU A 63 -3.46 5.25 -17.24
N ALA A 64 -2.73 6.15 -17.91
CA ALA A 64 -2.03 7.25 -17.27
C ALA A 64 -3.00 8.16 -16.49
N ALA A 65 -4.16 8.49 -17.09
CA ALA A 65 -5.18 9.31 -16.44
C ALA A 65 -5.76 8.62 -15.18
N VAL A 66 -6.10 7.34 -15.26
CA VAL A 66 -6.60 6.56 -14.12
C VAL A 66 -5.56 6.47 -13.01
N THR A 67 -4.30 6.21 -13.35
CA THR A 67 -3.22 6.15 -12.37
C THR A 67 -2.96 7.51 -11.72
N ALA A 68 -2.95 8.59 -12.49
CA ALA A 68 -2.83 9.95 -11.96
C ALA A 68 -4.00 10.31 -11.03
N ALA A 69 -5.23 9.97 -11.40
CA ALA A 69 -6.41 10.17 -10.56
C ALA A 69 -6.31 9.38 -9.24
N LYS A 70 -5.94 8.09 -9.31
CA LYS A 70 -5.69 7.27 -8.10
C LYS A 70 -4.62 7.88 -7.21
N ARG A 71 -3.52 8.38 -7.77
CA ARG A 71 -2.45 9.05 -7.02
C ARG A 71 -2.96 10.32 -6.35
N ASN A 72 -3.71 11.16 -7.05
CA ASN A 72 -4.28 12.39 -6.48
C ASN A 72 -5.21 12.09 -5.29
N ILE A 73 -6.05 11.06 -5.42
CA ILE A 73 -6.94 10.61 -4.34
C ILE A 73 -6.13 10.09 -3.15
N LYS A 74 -5.17 9.18 -3.37
CA LYS A 74 -4.40 8.53 -2.29
C LYS A 74 -3.47 9.49 -1.53
N THR A 75 -2.90 10.47 -2.23
CA THR A 75 -1.96 11.46 -1.63
C THR A 75 -2.66 12.57 -0.85
N ARG A 76 -3.97 12.74 -1.01
CA ARG A 76 -4.76 13.78 -0.33
C ARG A 76 -5.64 13.15 0.75
N PRO A 77 -5.35 13.38 2.06
CA PRO A 77 -6.06 12.71 3.15
C PRO A 77 -7.59 12.84 3.09
N GLY A 78 -8.11 14.02 2.75
CA GLY A 78 -9.55 14.25 2.62
C GLY A 78 -10.20 13.45 1.48
N LEU A 79 -9.57 13.42 0.30
CA LEU A 79 -10.08 12.63 -0.84
C LEU A 79 -9.99 11.14 -0.57
N TRP A 80 -8.92 10.69 0.09
CA TRP A 80 -8.76 9.29 0.45
C TRP A 80 -9.81 8.83 1.46
N ALA A 81 -10.06 9.62 2.52
CA ALA A 81 -11.09 9.32 3.50
C ALA A 81 -12.49 9.25 2.85
N PHE A 82 -12.80 10.19 1.96
CA PHE A 82 -14.04 10.18 1.18
C PHE A 82 -14.13 8.92 0.31
N ALA A 83 -13.10 8.60 -0.48
CA ALA A 83 -13.07 7.42 -1.33
C ALA A 83 -13.22 6.11 -0.51
N GLN A 84 -12.60 6.03 0.66
CA GLN A 84 -12.77 4.90 1.57
C GLN A 84 -14.20 4.79 2.11
N SER A 85 -14.85 5.92 2.40
CA SER A 85 -16.25 5.96 2.84
C SER A 85 -17.19 5.45 1.75
N VAL A 86 -17.04 5.97 0.53
CA VAL A 86 -17.80 5.51 -0.65
C VAL A 86 -17.59 4.01 -0.86
N ARG A 87 -16.33 3.54 -0.85
CA ARG A 87 -15.99 2.13 -0.99
C ARG A 87 -16.66 1.27 0.07
N ARG A 88 -16.64 1.71 1.34
CA ARG A 88 -17.27 0.98 2.45
C ARG A 88 -18.79 0.92 2.29
N ASN A 89 -19.43 1.98 1.80
CA ASN A 89 -20.89 2.00 1.64
C ASN A 89 -21.35 1.16 0.44
N LEU A 90 -20.57 1.11 -0.65
CA LEU A 90 -20.89 0.35 -1.86
C LEU A 90 -20.49 -1.13 -1.77
N PHE A 91 -19.37 -1.43 -1.10
CA PHE A 91 -18.73 -2.75 -1.13
C PHE A 91 -18.41 -3.31 0.26
N GLY A 92 -18.83 -2.64 1.35
CA GLY A 92 -18.59 -3.11 2.71
C GLY A 92 -19.61 -4.17 3.12
N GLU A 93 -19.14 -5.40 3.37
CA GLU A 93 -19.94 -6.38 4.09
C GLU A 93 -20.15 -5.91 5.53
N ARG A 94 -21.42 -5.84 5.96
CA ARG A 94 -21.74 -5.72 7.39
C ARG A 94 -21.41 -7.07 8.04
N ARG A 95 -20.24 -7.18 8.66
CA ARG A 95 -20.02 -8.31 9.58
C ARG A 95 -20.95 -8.12 10.79
N PRO A 96 -21.81 -9.11 11.13
CA PRO A 96 -22.60 -9.04 12.34
C PRO A 96 -21.66 -8.93 13.54
N LYS A 97 -22.05 -8.11 14.51
CA LYS A 97 -21.32 -7.89 15.75
C LYS A 97 -21.44 -9.18 16.57
N GLU A 98 -20.39 -9.99 16.64
CA GLU A 98 -20.36 -11.11 17.59
C GLU A 98 -20.49 -10.53 19.00
N LEU A 99 -21.56 -10.94 19.69
CA LEU A 99 -21.81 -10.58 21.09
C LEU A 99 -20.70 -11.18 21.96
N PRO A 100 -20.30 -10.48 23.05
CA PRO A 100 -19.27 -11.02 23.93
C PRO A 100 -19.78 -12.33 24.53
N GLU A 101 -19.09 -13.43 24.23
CA GLU A 101 -19.22 -14.65 25.03
C GLU A 101 -18.78 -14.31 26.45
N THR A 102 -19.77 -14.35 27.33
CA THR A 102 -19.63 -14.38 28.78
C THR A 102 -18.63 -15.45 29.19
N ALA A 103 -17.62 -15.06 29.97
CA ALA A 103 -16.86 -15.93 30.86
C ALA A 103 -16.57 -15.15 32.14
#